data_AF-A0A957U1G0-F1
#
_entry.id   AF-A0A957U1G0-F1
#
_cell.length_a   1.000
_cell.length_b   1.000
_cell.length_c   1.000
_cell.angle_alpha   90.00
_cell.angle_beta   90.00
_cell.angle_gamma   90.00
#
_symmetry.space_group_name_H-M   'P 1'
#
loop_
_entity.id
_entity.type
_entity.pdbx_description
1 polymer ?
#
loop_
_entity_poly.entity_id
_entity_poly.type
_entity_poly.pdbx_seq_one_letter_code
_entity_poly.pdbx_strand_id
1 'polypeptide(L)' 'HLYKAGEVTALRLGTIHNVTFMLTLMREIREAIGAGRFADYRATFLERYQISNQAVRHEQRAKRRQAMRGA' A
#
# COMPACT_ATOMS: atom_id res chain seq x y z
N HIS A 1 -5.21 -12.00 -10.20
CA HIS A 1 -4.97 -13.27 -10.90
C HIS A 1 -3.49 -13.53 -11.10
N LEU A 2 -2.75 -12.61 -11.74
CA LEU A 2 -1.30 -12.75 -12.02
C LEU A 2 -0.45 -13.11 -10.78
N TYR A 3 -0.67 -12.45 -9.64
CA TYR A 3 0.03 -12.78 -8.39
C TYR A 3 -0.23 -14.22 -7.89
N LYS A 4 -1.45 -14.75 -8.09
CA LYS A 4 -1.79 -16.12 -7.71
C LYS A 4 -1.23 -17.14 -8.72
N ALA A 5 -1.08 -16.73 -9.97
CA ALA A 5 -0.52 -17.55 -11.05
C ALA A 5 1.03 -17.58 -11.07
N GLY A 6 1.70 -16.79 -10.21
CA GLY A 6 3.17 -16.76 -10.14
C GLY A 6 3.84 -16.02 -11.29
N GLU A 7 3.09 -15.20 -12.04
CA GLU A 7 3.61 -14.51 -13.22
C GLU A 7 4.52 -13.33 -12.85
N VAL A 8 5.68 -13.22 -13.51
CA VAL A 8 6.64 -12.11 -13.33
C VAL A 8 6.03 -10.73 -13.64
N THR A 9 5.04 -10.70 -14.55
CA THR A 9 4.28 -9.50 -14.90
C THR A 9 3.60 -8.89 -13.69
N ALA A 10 3.14 -9.71 -12.73
CA ALA A 10 2.55 -9.22 -11.49
C ALA A 10 3.54 -8.36 -10.69
N LEU A 11 4.79 -8.82 -10.58
CA LEU A 11 5.84 -8.10 -9.86
C LEU A 11 6.22 -6.80 -10.57
N ARG A 12 6.33 -6.84 -11.91
CA ARG A 12 6.64 -5.65 -12.71
C ARG A 12 5.58 -4.56 -12.56
N LEU A 13 4.31 -4.92 -12.76
CA LEU A 13 3.19 -3.99 -12.62
C LEU A 13 3.08 -3.47 -11.18
N GLY A 14 3.27 -4.33 -10.19
CA GLY A 14 3.31 -3.93 -8.78
C GLY A 14 4.39 -2.90 -8.49
N THR A 15 5.61 -3.10 -9.00
CA THR A 15 6.71 -2.14 -8.83
C THR A 15 6.40 -0.80 -9.50
N ILE A 16 5.92 -0.82 -10.75
CA ILE A 16 5.54 0.41 -11.48
C ILE A 16 4.49 1.18 -10.68
N HIS A 17 3.43 0.51 -10.26
CA HIS A 17 2.38 1.12 -9.44
C HIS A 17 2.92 1.74 -8.16
N ASN A 18 3.74 1.00 -7.40
CA ASN A 18 4.29 1.46 -6.13
C ASN A 18 5.18 2.69 -6.30
N VAL A 19 6.07 2.68 -7.29
CA VAL A 19 6.98 3.82 -7.54
C VAL A 19 6.18 5.04 -7.99
N THR A 20 5.23 4.89 -8.92
CA THR A 20 4.37 5.99 -9.37
C THR A 20 3.55 6.58 -8.22
N PHE A 21 3.00 5.73 -7.34
CA PHE A 21 2.28 6.18 -6.15
C PHE A 21 3.18 6.99 -5.22
N MET A 22 4.35 6.46 -4.85
CA MET A 22 5.27 7.13 -3.93
C MET A 22 5.76 8.48 -4.48
N LEU A 23 6.09 8.54 -5.78
CA LEU A 23 6.51 9.78 -6.42
C LEU A 23 5.38 10.83 -6.44
N THR A 24 4.15 10.40 -6.70
CA THR A 24 2.98 11.28 -6.68
C THR A 24 2.69 11.79 -5.27
N LEU A 25 2.68 10.90 -4.28
CA LEU A 25 2.51 11.26 -2.87
C LEU A 25 3.53 12.32 -2.43
N MET A 26 4.82 12.10 -2.73
CA MET A 26 5.87 13.03 -2.33
C MET A 26 5.78 14.38 -3.05
N ARG A 27 5.31 14.39 -4.30
CA ARG A 27 5.05 15.63 -5.04
C ARG A 27 3.93 16.44 -4.40
N GLU A 28 2.79 15.81 -4.12
CA GLU A 28 1.65 16.46 -3.47
C GLU A 28 2.01 16.99 -2.07
N ILE A 29 2.79 16.23 -1.29
CA ILE A 29 3.31 16.67 0.01
C ILE A 29 4.15 17.95 -0.15
N ARG A 30 5.10 17.97 -1.10
CA ARG A 30 5.95 19.15 -1.33
C ARG A 30 5.13 20.37 -1.76
N GLU A 31 4.14 20.19 -2.64
CA GLU A 31 3.22 21.25 -3.06
C GLU A 31 2.39 21.78 -1.89
N ALA A 32 1.88 20.90 -1.02
CA ALA A 32 1.10 21.30 0.15
C ALA A 32 1.95 22.03 1.19
N ILE A 33 3.21 21.62 1.39
CA ILE A 33 4.16 22.34 2.25
C ILE A 33 4.45 23.73 1.68
N GLY A 34 4.77 23.82 0.38
CA GLY A 34 5.06 25.10 -0.29
C GLY A 34 3.88 26.08 -0.25
N ALA A 35 2.65 25.57 -0.22
CA ALA A 35 1.43 26.37 -0.11
C ALA A 35 0.94 26.55 1.35
N GLY A 36 1.69 26.11 2.37
CA GLY A 36 1.30 26.26 3.78
C GLY A 36 0.07 25.45 4.22
N ARG A 37 -0.38 24.49 3.41
CA ARG A 37 -1.63 23.71 3.59
C ARG A 37 -1.41 22.22 3.88
N PHE A 38 -0.23 21.88 4.41
CA PHE A 38 0.15 20.49 4.64
C PHE A 38 -0.75 19.78 5.66
N ALA A 39 -1.20 20.47 6.72
CA ALA A 39 -2.07 19.90 7.73
C ALA A 39 -3.40 19.40 7.13
N ASP A 40 -4.03 20.21 6.29
CA ASP A 40 -5.28 19.88 5.61
C ASP A 40 -5.10 18.75 4.59
N TYR A 41 -3.99 18.79 3.83
CA TYR A 41 -3.62 17.70 2.92
C TYR A 41 -3.47 16.38 3.67
N ARG A 42 -2.75 16.37 4.80
CA ARG A 42 -2.54 15.17 5.63
C ARG A 42 -3.87 14.63 6.16
N ALA A 43 -4.75 15.49 6.67
CA ALA A 43 -6.05 15.06 7.17
C ALA A 43 -6.88 14.38 6.07
N THR A 44 -7.00 15.04 4.91
CA THR A 44 -7.75 14.53 3.75
C THR A 44 -7.13 13.24 3.17
N PHE A 45 -5.80 13.13 3.20
CA PHE A 45 -5.10 11.94 2.76
C PHE A 45 -5.40 10.76 3.69
N LEU A 46 -5.28 10.93 5.02
CA LEU A 46 -5.48 9.86 6.00
C LEU A 46 -6.93 9.41 6.13
N GLU A 47 -7.90 10.30 5.89
CA GLU A 47 -9.32 9.93 5.84
C GLU A 47 -9.60 8.93 4.71
N ARG A 48 -8.99 9.16 3.54
CA ARG A 48 -9.16 8.30 2.36
C ARG A 48 -8.24 7.09 2.37
N TYR A 49 -7.01 7.24 2.86
CA TYR A 49 -5.98 6.21 2.90
C TYR A 49 -6.12 5.38 4.17
N GLN A 50 -7.11 4.48 4.18
CA GLN A 50 -7.32 3.56 5.30
C GLN A 50 -6.23 2.49 5.34
N ILE A 51 -5.36 2.58 6.34
CA ILE A 51 -4.35 1.57 6.62
C ILE A 51 -5.09 0.33 7.12
N SER A 52 -5.01 -0.78 6.38
CA SER A 52 -5.54 -2.06 6.82
C SER A 52 -4.97 -2.43 8.20
N ASN A 53 -5.82 -2.87 9.13
CA ASN A 53 -5.39 -3.26 10.47
C ASN A 53 -4.25 -4.30 10.40
N GLN A 54 -3.06 -3.90 10.83
CA GLN A 54 -1.86 -4.74 10.73
C GLN A 54 -1.97 -6.01 11.59
N ALA A 55 -2.57 -5.92 12.78
CA ALA A 55 -2.76 -7.09 13.64
C ALA A 55 -3.62 -8.16 12.93
N VAL A 56 -4.73 -7.74 12.31
CA VAL A 56 -5.59 -8.64 11.52
C VAL A 56 -4.81 -9.24 10.34
N ARG A 57 -4.01 -8.45 9.62
CA ARG A 57 -3.18 -8.99 8.53
C ARG A 57 -2.18 -10.04 9.01
N HIS A 58 -1.51 -9.80 10.14
CA HIS A 58 -0.54 -10.74 10.71
C HIS A 58 -1.21 -12.05 11.12
N GLU A 59 -2.37 -11.97 11.77
CA GLU A 59 -3.17 -13.13 12.15
C GLU A 59 -3.60 -13.95 10.92
N GLN A 60 -4.14 -13.31 9.88
CA GLN A 60 -4.55 -13.97 8.64
C GLN A 60 -3.36 -14.65 7.92
N ARG A 61 -2.18 -14.01 7.96
CA ARG A 61 -0.95 -14.59 7.41
C ARG A 61 -0.47 -15.80 8.21
N ALA A 62 -0.61 -15.78 9.53
CA ALA A 62 -0.28 -16.91 10.39
C ALA A 62 -1.23 -18.10 10.14
N LYS A 63 -2.54 -17.84 10.08
CA LYS A 63 -3.57 -18.84 9.73
C LYS A 63 -3.30 -19.51 8.38
N ARG A 64 -3.02 -18.72 7.32
CA ARG A 64 -2.64 -19.27 6.00
C ARG A 64 -1.38 -20.14 6.06
N ARG A 65 -0.39 -19.74 6.86
CA ARG A 65 0.87 -20.50 7.00
C ARG A 65 0.66 -21.83 7.74
N GLN A 66 -0.18 -21.85 8.76
CA GLN A 66 -0.55 -23.08 9.46
C GLN A 66 -1.31 -24.03 8.54
N ALA A 67 -2.28 -23.53 7.76
CA ALA A 67 -3.04 -24.32 6.80
C ALA A 67 -2.14 -24.95 5.70
N MET A 68 -1.10 -24.25 5.25
CA MET A 68 -0.14 -24.79 4.26
C MET A 68 0.88 -25.79 4.84
N ARG A 69 1.04 -25.86 6.17
CA ARG A 69 1.95 -26.81 6.83
C ARG A 69 1.28 -28.12 7.24
N GLY A 70 -0.06 -28.15 7.26
CA GLY A 70 -0.86 -29.33 7.58
C GLY A 70 -1.39 -30.09 6.37
N ALA A 71 -1.01 -29.69 5.15
CA ALA A 71 -1.28 -30.37 3.88
C ALA A 71 0.04 -30.89 3.31
#